data_AF-A0A117LU25-F1
#
_entry.id   AF-A0A117LU25-F1
#
_cell.length_a   1.000
_cell.length_b   1.000
_cell.length_c   1.000
_cell.angle_alpha   90.00
_cell.angle_beta   90.00
_cell.angle_gamma   90.00
#
_symmetry.space_group_name_H-M   'P 1'
#
loop_
_entity.id
_entity.type
_entity.pdbx_description
1 polymer ?
#
loop_
_entity_poly.entity_id
_entity_poly.type
_entity_poly.pdbx_seq_one_letter_code
_entity_poly.pdbx_strand_id
1 'polypeptide(L)'
;EEIIKNQNGRVIVSAFSSLITRLYSLIEIAKKTNRKVVLSGRSLETAIKIAREKGYINISDDYLIKERDIKKYPEKELLILCTGSQGERYAALNRISFNEHKYIKLKESDLIILSSSEIPDNITKIERMTDRLLGFGVQLIKDSDDNKIHSTGHGNQEDMKMMVDFIQPKNIMPVHGSLTFRYFHKKNLIKWGYPEKNIFLTEDGQTWLYNGHYWNRGGKIESKPILIDGLGVGDIGDIVLKDRKQLSEFGMFAVVLNLSSKNKKIIGKPKFLSRGFIYLKGSHELLKELENVIFDVHRDWERMSQKRKRFEEKALVKKLERELSRVIYKKTEREPIILVAVI
;
A
#
# COMPACT_ATOMS: atom_id res chain seq x y z
N GLU A 1 -13.33 27.15 -9.19
CA GLU A 1 -13.21 28.13 -10.29
C GLU A 1 -12.41 29.36 -9.83
N GLU A 2 -12.83 30.01 -8.76
CA GLU A 2 -12.19 31.20 -8.17
C GLU A 2 -10.68 31.06 -7.97
N ILE A 3 -10.25 29.94 -7.37
CA ILE A 3 -8.82 29.63 -7.16
C ILE A 3 -8.02 29.62 -8.47
N ILE A 4 -8.59 29.09 -9.55
CA ILE A 4 -7.89 28.86 -10.84
C ILE A 4 -7.89 30.12 -11.70
N LYS A 5 -8.97 30.90 -11.64
CA LYS A 5 -9.16 32.10 -12.46
C LYS A 5 -8.08 33.17 -12.21
N ASN A 6 -7.62 33.30 -10.98
CA ASN A 6 -6.69 34.36 -10.56
C ASN A 6 -5.21 33.99 -10.70
N GLN A 7 -4.89 32.81 -11.25
CA GLN A 7 -3.52 32.29 -11.29
C GLN A 7 -2.77 32.74 -12.55
N ASN A 8 -1.58 33.32 -12.36
CA ASN A 8 -0.73 33.76 -13.47
C ASN A 8 0.21 32.66 -13.99
N GLY A 9 0.48 31.64 -13.18
CA GLY A 9 1.28 30.48 -13.58
C GLY A 9 0.44 29.30 -14.04
N ARG A 10 1.10 28.14 -14.16
CA ARG A 10 0.43 26.88 -14.47
C ARG A 10 -0.35 26.41 -13.25
N VAL A 11 -1.50 25.79 -13.49
CA VAL A 11 -2.27 25.11 -12.45
C VAL A 11 -2.11 23.61 -12.62
N ILE A 12 -1.59 22.93 -11.61
CA ILE A 12 -1.37 21.48 -11.59
C ILE A 12 -2.37 20.87 -10.61
N VAL A 13 -3.36 20.15 -11.12
CA VAL A 13 -4.39 19.52 -10.30
C VAL A 13 -4.18 18.02 -10.28
N SER A 14 -4.07 17.46 -9.08
CA SER A 14 -4.05 16.01 -8.88
C SER A 14 -5.42 15.54 -8.43
N ALA A 15 -5.99 14.55 -9.12
CA ALA A 15 -7.32 14.02 -8.85
C ALA A 15 -7.40 12.53 -9.16
N PHE A 16 -8.39 11.84 -8.58
CA PHE A 16 -8.68 10.45 -8.92
C PHE A 16 -9.18 10.34 -10.36
N SER A 17 -8.54 9.48 -11.16
CA SER A 17 -8.95 9.25 -12.57
C SER A 17 -10.36 8.70 -12.71
N SER A 18 -10.86 7.98 -11.71
CA SER A 18 -12.21 7.42 -11.70
C SER A 18 -13.30 8.42 -11.31
N LEU A 19 -12.95 9.61 -10.78
CA LEU A 19 -13.91 10.61 -10.36
C LEU A 19 -14.31 11.51 -11.55
N ILE A 20 -15.05 10.93 -12.51
CA ILE A 20 -15.39 11.56 -13.80
C ILE A 20 -16.10 12.91 -13.63
N THR A 21 -16.98 13.04 -12.63
CA THR A 21 -17.67 14.30 -12.32
C THR A 21 -16.70 15.41 -11.94
N ARG A 22 -15.61 15.09 -11.21
CA ARG A 22 -14.55 16.05 -10.88
C ARG A 22 -13.74 16.42 -12.12
N LEU A 23 -13.38 15.44 -12.95
CA LEU A 23 -12.66 15.70 -14.20
C LEU A 23 -13.47 16.58 -15.15
N TYR A 24 -14.78 16.32 -15.27
CA TYR A 24 -15.71 17.17 -16.00
C TYR A 24 -15.66 18.61 -15.49
N SER A 25 -15.85 18.83 -14.19
CA SER A 25 -15.81 20.17 -13.60
C SER A 25 -14.49 20.89 -13.83
N LEU A 26 -13.36 20.18 -13.71
CA LEU A 26 -12.03 20.75 -13.97
C LEU A 26 -11.85 21.15 -15.44
N ILE A 27 -12.37 20.35 -16.37
CA ILE A 27 -12.35 20.66 -17.81
C ILE A 27 -13.23 21.87 -18.12
N GLU A 28 -14.43 21.95 -17.55
CA GLU A 28 -15.32 23.11 -17.75
C GLU A 28 -14.69 24.39 -17.16
N ILE A 29 -14.05 24.30 -15.99
CA ILE A 29 -13.29 25.41 -15.42
C ILE A 29 -12.12 25.79 -16.33
N ALA A 30 -11.40 24.82 -16.91
CA ALA A 30 -10.32 25.10 -17.85
C ALA A 30 -10.83 25.91 -19.06
N LYS A 31 -11.96 25.49 -19.66
CA LYS A 31 -12.60 26.24 -20.76
C LYS A 31 -12.96 27.67 -20.37
N LYS A 32 -13.64 27.84 -19.23
CA LYS A 32 -14.06 29.17 -18.72
C LYS A 32 -12.89 30.09 -18.39
N THR A 33 -11.76 29.53 -17.98
CA THR A 33 -10.54 30.28 -17.63
C THR A 33 -9.55 30.38 -18.78
N ASN A 34 -9.96 29.98 -20.00
CA ASN A 34 -9.13 29.94 -21.20
C ASN A 34 -7.81 29.16 -21.02
N ARG A 35 -7.87 28.08 -20.24
CA ARG A 35 -6.76 27.14 -20.05
C ARG A 35 -6.97 25.91 -20.91
N LYS A 36 -5.90 25.52 -21.58
CA LYS A 36 -5.76 24.24 -22.25
C LYS A 36 -5.37 23.17 -21.23
N VAL A 37 -5.88 21.96 -21.44
CA VAL A 37 -5.76 20.84 -20.50
C VAL A 37 -4.65 19.91 -20.95
N VAL A 38 -3.73 19.59 -20.04
CA VAL A 38 -2.69 18.58 -20.24
C VAL A 38 -3.00 17.39 -19.34
N LEU A 39 -3.08 16.19 -19.89
CA LEU A 39 -3.26 14.97 -19.11
C LEU A 39 -1.89 14.33 -18.82
N SER A 40 -1.62 14.04 -17.55
CA SER A 40 -0.38 13.41 -17.08
C SER A 40 -0.69 12.15 -16.27
N GLY A 41 -0.76 11.02 -16.98
CA GLY A 41 -0.99 9.70 -16.40
C GLY A 41 -1.94 8.85 -17.24
N ARG A 42 -1.55 7.58 -17.46
CA ARG A 42 -2.30 6.64 -18.31
C ARG A 42 -3.74 6.41 -17.87
N SER A 43 -3.99 6.38 -16.55
CA SER A 43 -5.36 6.18 -16.04
C SER A 43 -6.25 7.39 -16.31
N LEU A 44 -5.71 8.61 -16.28
CA LEU A 44 -6.44 9.83 -16.67
C LEU A 44 -6.74 9.84 -18.16
N GLU A 45 -5.75 9.54 -19.01
CA GLU A 45 -5.96 9.45 -20.45
C GLU A 45 -7.05 8.42 -20.80
N THR A 46 -7.00 7.25 -20.16
CA THR A 46 -8.00 6.19 -20.33
C THR A 46 -9.38 6.65 -19.87
N ALA A 47 -9.46 7.27 -18.68
CA ALA A 47 -10.72 7.75 -18.12
C ALA A 47 -11.37 8.85 -19.00
N ILE A 48 -10.59 9.83 -19.46
CA ILE A 48 -11.09 10.89 -20.35
C ILE A 48 -11.52 10.31 -21.69
N LYS A 49 -10.77 9.37 -22.27
CA LYS A 49 -11.16 8.69 -23.50
C LYS A 49 -12.52 8.00 -23.36
N ILE A 50 -12.69 7.17 -22.34
CA ILE A 50 -13.96 6.46 -22.08
C ILE A 50 -15.09 7.47 -21.81
N ALA A 51 -14.83 8.51 -21.02
CA ALA A 51 -15.83 9.53 -20.71
C ALA A 51 -16.28 10.32 -21.94
N ARG A 52 -15.38 10.58 -22.91
CA ARG A 52 -15.72 11.17 -24.22
C ARG A 52 -16.58 10.21 -25.05
N GLU A 53 -16.17 8.95 -25.16
CA GLU A 53 -16.91 7.91 -25.91
C GLU A 53 -18.32 7.69 -25.36
N LYS A 54 -18.51 7.81 -24.04
CA LYS A 54 -19.81 7.68 -23.37
C LYS A 54 -20.59 8.99 -23.26
N GLY A 55 -20.05 10.11 -23.75
CA GLY A 55 -20.72 11.41 -23.71
C GLY A 55 -20.78 12.09 -22.35
N TYR A 56 -20.03 11.61 -21.34
CA TYR A 56 -19.95 12.27 -20.03
C TYR A 56 -19.09 13.53 -20.04
N ILE A 57 -18.09 13.57 -20.92
CA ILE A 57 -17.20 14.72 -21.07
C ILE A 57 -17.15 15.10 -22.54
N ASN A 58 -17.60 16.31 -22.85
CA ASN A 58 -17.46 16.89 -24.18
C ASN A 58 -16.26 17.85 -24.18
N ILE A 59 -15.11 17.39 -24.65
CA ILE A 59 -13.92 18.22 -24.84
C ILE A 59 -13.38 18.00 -26.25
N SER A 60 -13.13 19.10 -26.95
CA SER A 60 -12.54 19.11 -28.28
C SER A 60 -11.02 18.94 -28.19
N ASP A 61 -10.43 18.37 -29.25
CA ASP A 61 -8.99 18.04 -29.26
C ASP A 61 -8.10 19.28 -29.22
N ASP A 62 -8.60 20.45 -29.63
CA ASP A 62 -7.88 21.72 -29.53
C ASP A 62 -7.68 22.19 -28.08
N TYR A 63 -8.50 21.71 -27.13
CA TYR A 63 -8.33 21.96 -25.71
C TYR A 63 -7.37 20.99 -25.03
N LEU A 64 -7.06 19.84 -25.65
CA LEU A 64 -6.17 18.82 -25.10
C LEU A 64 -4.76 18.95 -25.68
N ILE A 65 -3.79 19.22 -24.81
CA ILE A 65 -2.38 19.34 -25.17
C ILE A 65 -1.61 18.10 -24.69
N LYS A 66 -0.70 17.61 -25.53
CA LYS A 66 0.26 16.55 -25.16
C LYS A 66 1.36 17.13 -24.27
N GLU A 67 1.83 16.36 -23.29
CA GLU A 67 2.86 16.82 -22.33
C GLU A 67 4.12 17.38 -22.99
N ARG A 68 4.55 16.79 -24.12
CA ARG A 68 5.73 17.25 -24.89
C ARG A 68 5.58 18.67 -25.46
N ASP A 69 4.35 19.12 -25.63
CA ASP A 69 4.01 20.38 -26.29
C ASP A 69 3.75 21.52 -25.27
N ILE A 70 3.85 21.25 -23.95
CA ILE A 70 3.66 22.23 -22.87
C ILE A 70 4.42 23.54 -23.11
N LYS A 71 5.67 23.46 -23.59
CA LYS A 71 6.53 24.64 -23.79
C LYS A 71 6.05 25.58 -24.89
N LYS A 72 5.09 25.17 -25.73
CA LYS A 72 4.53 25.98 -26.82
C LYS A 72 3.45 26.95 -26.35
N TYR A 73 3.00 26.84 -25.10
CA TYR A 73 1.87 27.60 -24.56
C TYR A 73 2.32 28.46 -23.36
N PRO A 74 1.74 29.66 -23.19
CA PRO A 74 1.95 30.47 -22.00
C PRO A 74 1.52 29.73 -20.72
N GLU A 75 2.23 29.96 -19.61
CA GLU A 75 1.98 29.27 -18.33
C GLU A 75 0.55 29.46 -17.81
N LYS A 76 0.03 30.70 -17.89
CA LYS A 76 -1.34 31.06 -17.49
C LYS A 76 -2.43 30.34 -18.29
N GLU A 77 -2.09 29.77 -19.45
CA GLU A 77 -3.03 29.06 -20.32
C GLU A 77 -3.00 27.55 -20.07
N LEU A 78 -2.28 27.07 -19.06
CA LEU A 78 -2.13 25.65 -18.81
C LEU A 78 -2.81 25.21 -17.52
N LEU A 79 -3.61 24.15 -17.65
CA LEU A 79 -4.11 23.34 -16.55
C LEU A 79 -3.63 21.90 -16.76
N ILE A 80 -2.79 21.41 -15.86
CA ILE A 80 -2.21 20.07 -15.91
C ILE A 80 -3.00 19.18 -14.96
N LEU A 81 -3.76 18.23 -15.50
CA LEU A 81 -4.40 17.16 -14.73
C LEU A 81 -3.43 16.00 -14.59
N CYS A 82 -3.09 15.64 -13.35
CA CYS A 82 -2.12 14.58 -13.07
C CYS A 82 -2.67 13.54 -12.10
N THR A 83 -2.13 12.32 -12.22
CA THR A 83 -2.32 11.26 -11.23
C THR A 83 -1.40 11.46 -10.03
N GLY A 84 -1.66 10.76 -8.93
CA GLY A 84 -0.72 10.68 -7.81
C GLY A 84 -1.13 11.46 -6.58
N SER A 85 -2.43 11.62 -6.35
CA SER A 85 -2.93 12.40 -5.23
C SER A 85 -2.73 11.69 -3.88
N GLN A 86 -2.37 10.40 -3.89
CA GLN A 86 -2.06 9.60 -2.69
C GLN A 86 -0.55 9.34 -2.51
N GLY A 87 0.32 10.05 -3.24
CA GLY A 87 1.76 9.87 -3.15
C GLY A 87 2.25 8.54 -3.75
N GLU A 88 1.53 7.98 -4.71
CA GLU A 88 1.88 6.71 -5.36
C GLU A 88 3.21 6.83 -6.11
N ARG A 89 4.11 5.87 -5.89
CA ARG A 89 5.52 5.93 -6.35
C ARG A 89 5.66 6.32 -7.82
N TYR A 90 4.91 5.68 -8.71
CA TYR A 90 5.04 5.86 -10.16
C TYR A 90 4.05 6.87 -10.76
N ALA A 91 3.21 7.48 -9.95
CA ALA A 91 2.22 8.44 -10.43
C ALA A 91 2.86 9.77 -10.82
N ALA A 92 2.17 10.51 -11.68
CA ALA A 92 2.72 11.71 -12.32
C ALA A 92 3.16 12.78 -11.31
N LEU A 93 2.30 13.16 -10.36
CA LEU A 93 2.61 14.19 -9.38
C LEU A 93 3.81 13.82 -8.51
N ASN A 94 3.90 12.55 -8.09
CA ASN A 94 5.01 12.11 -7.27
C ASN A 94 6.34 12.16 -8.03
N ARG A 95 6.35 11.76 -9.31
CA ARG A 95 7.52 11.93 -10.19
C ARG A 95 7.87 13.40 -10.45
N ILE A 96 6.86 14.27 -10.54
CA ILE A 96 7.07 15.73 -10.61
C ILE A 96 7.77 16.21 -9.33
N SER A 97 7.34 15.75 -8.15
CA SER A 97 7.96 16.10 -6.85
C SER A 97 9.42 15.65 -6.71
N PHE A 98 9.82 14.56 -7.37
CA PHE A 98 11.22 14.11 -7.42
C PHE A 98 12.04 14.76 -8.54
N ASN A 99 11.43 15.67 -9.32
CA ASN A 99 12.03 16.22 -10.53
C ASN A 99 12.40 15.13 -11.57
N GLU A 100 11.72 13.98 -11.57
CA GLU A 100 11.94 12.85 -12.47
C GLU A 100 10.95 12.81 -13.65
N HIS A 101 9.93 13.67 -13.62
CA HIS A 101 8.99 13.78 -14.72
C HIS A 101 9.67 14.36 -15.97
N LYS A 102 9.43 13.75 -17.14
CA LYS A 102 10.18 14.05 -18.38
C LYS A 102 9.91 15.46 -18.91
N TYR A 103 8.65 15.88 -18.88
CA TYR A 103 8.20 17.13 -19.53
C TYR A 103 7.80 18.23 -18.54
N ILE A 104 7.47 17.86 -17.30
CA ILE A 104 6.92 18.77 -16.29
C ILE A 104 7.98 18.95 -15.22
N LYS A 105 8.50 20.17 -15.15
CA LYS A 105 9.48 20.64 -14.15
C LYS A 105 8.82 21.76 -13.38
N LEU A 106 8.85 21.70 -12.04
CA LEU A 106 8.20 22.69 -11.20
C LEU A 106 8.86 24.06 -11.33
N LYS A 107 8.06 25.09 -11.17
CA LYS A 107 8.44 26.51 -11.13
C LYS A 107 7.76 27.14 -9.93
N GLU A 108 8.37 28.14 -9.32
CA GLU A 108 7.79 28.88 -8.18
C GLU A 108 6.42 29.50 -8.52
N SER A 109 6.15 29.79 -9.81
CA SER A 109 4.85 30.29 -10.29
C SER A 109 3.74 29.23 -10.32
N ASP A 110 4.05 27.95 -10.09
CA ASP A 110 3.05 26.89 -10.16
C ASP A 110 2.12 26.90 -8.94
N LEU A 111 0.83 26.70 -9.21
CA LEU A 111 -0.14 26.31 -8.19
C LEU A 111 -0.41 24.81 -8.29
N ILE A 112 -0.26 24.09 -7.18
CA ILE A 112 -0.63 22.69 -7.04
C ILE A 112 -1.93 22.57 -6.24
N ILE A 113 -2.89 21.81 -6.75
CA ILE A 113 -4.17 21.52 -6.09
C ILE A 113 -4.30 20.01 -5.91
N LEU A 114 -4.38 19.54 -4.65
CA LEU A 114 -4.71 18.15 -4.33
C LEU A 114 -6.22 17.98 -4.20
N SER A 115 -6.88 17.61 -5.30
CA SER A 115 -8.33 17.47 -5.40
C SER A 115 -8.82 16.09 -4.93
N SER A 116 -8.32 15.64 -3.78
CA SER A 116 -8.68 14.35 -3.16
C SER A 116 -8.56 14.41 -1.65
N SER A 117 -9.37 13.61 -0.95
CA SER A 117 -9.11 13.31 0.46
C SER A 117 -7.91 12.38 0.62
N GLU A 118 -7.27 12.48 1.79
CA GLU A 118 -6.19 11.58 2.18
C GLU A 118 -6.79 10.24 2.62
N ILE A 119 -6.32 9.14 2.03
CA ILE A 119 -6.65 7.80 2.51
C ILE A 119 -5.75 7.51 3.73
N PRO A 120 -6.28 7.04 4.87
CA PRO A 120 -5.52 6.89 6.12
C PRO A 120 -4.15 6.22 5.97
N ASP A 121 -4.05 5.15 5.19
CA ASP A 121 -2.79 4.40 4.98
C ASP A 121 -1.75 5.13 4.11
N ASN A 122 -2.12 6.24 3.49
CA ASN A 122 -1.28 6.99 2.56
C ASN A 122 -0.83 8.36 3.09
N ILE A 123 -1.30 8.80 4.27
CA ILE A 123 -1.00 10.14 4.83
C ILE A 123 0.49 10.45 4.78
N THR A 124 1.35 9.56 5.31
CA THR A 124 2.81 9.77 5.30
C THR A 124 3.41 9.87 3.89
N LYS A 125 2.85 9.17 2.89
CA LYS A 125 3.33 9.27 1.51
C LYS A 125 2.95 10.62 0.90
N ILE A 126 1.73 11.09 1.19
CA ILE A 126 1.20 12.38 0.74
C ILE A 126 2.02 13.51 1.36
N GLU A 127 2.26 13.47 2.67
CA GLU A 127 3.06 14.47 3.39
C GLU A 127 4.46 14.60 2.79
N ARG A 128 5.19 13.49 2.67
CA ARG A 128 6.53 13.49 2.05
C ARG A 128 6.53 14.05 0.63
N MET A 129 5.50 13.72 -0.16
CA MET A 129 5.35 14.28 -1.50
C MET A 129 5.14 15.79 -1.42
N THR A 130 4.27 16.26 -0.53
CA THR A 130 3.95 17.68 -0.41
C THR A 130 5.11 18.49 0.15
N ASP A 131 5.92 17.94 1.05
CA ASP A 131 7.16 18.57 1.52
C ASP A 131 8.14 18.81 0.38
N ARG A 132 8.31 17.79 -0.50
CA ARG A 132 9.13 17.94 -1.70
C ARG A 132 8.59 19.02 -2.62
N LEU A 133 7.28 19.02 -2.88
CA LEU A 133 6.64 20.03 -3.72
C LEU A 133 6.86 21.44 -3.17
N LEU A 134 6.58 21.65 -1.88
CA LEU A 134 6.80 22.92 -1.18
C LEU A 134 8.27 23.35 -1.19
N GLY A 135 9.21 22.39 -1.15
CA GLY A 135 10.65 22.65 -1.30
C GLY A 135 11.05 23.30 -2.64
N PHE A 136 10.19 23.27 -3.66
CA PHE A 136 10.37 24.01 -4.92
C PHE A 136 9.75 25.42 -4.91
N GLY A 137 9.22 25.90 -3.77
CA GLY A 137 8.63 27.23 -3.65
C GLY A 137 7.26 27.39 -4.31
N VAL A 138 6.59 26.28 -4.68
CA VAL A 138 5.27 26.30 -5.32
C VAL A 138 4.17 26.64 -4.33
N GLN A 139 3.06 27.19 -4.82
CA GLN A 139 1.84 27.29 -4.02
C GLN A 139 1.15 25.93 -3.96
N LEU A 140 0.69 25.51 -2.77
CA LEU A 140 -0.02 24.25 -2.57
C LEU A 140 -1.38 24.49 -1.91
N ILE A 141 -2.42 23.88 -2.48
CA ILE A 141 -3.76 23.83 -1.92
C ILE A 141 -4.16 22.37 -1.70
N LYS A 142 -4.56 22.04 -0.47
CA LYS A 142 -5.11 20.75 -0.07
C LYS A 142 -6.56 20.90 0.38
N ASP A 143 -7.28 19.78 0.40
CA ASP A 143 -8.55 19.71 1.08
C ASP A 143 -8.34 19.87 2.59
N SER A 144 -9.00 20.85 3.19
CA SER A 144 -8.95 21.13 4.63
C SER A 144 -10.31 21.60 5.12
N ASP A 145 -10.46 21.86 6.42
CA ASP A 145 -11.71 22.40 6.95
C ASP A 145 -11.99 23.83 6.46
N ASP A 146 -10.94 24.63 6.28
CA ASP A 146 -11.04 26.00 5.76
C ASP A 146 -11.13 26.06 4.22
N ASN A 147 -10.78 24.97 3.52
CA ASN A 147 -10.76 24.92 2.07
C ASN A 147 -11.26 23.57 1.54
N LYS A 148 -12.59 23.43 1.48
CA LYS A 148 -13.26 22.24 0.95
C LYS A 148 -13.18 22.22 -0.58
N ILE A 149 -12.20 21.50 -1.09
CA ILE A 149 -12.00 21.28 -2.53
C ILE A 149 -12.26 19.82 -2.94
N HIS A 150 -12.53 18.96 -1.96
CA HIS A 150 -12.94 17.58 -2.17
C HIS A 150 -14.26 17.28 -1.45
N SER A 151 -14.99 16.30 -1.99
CA SER A 151 -16.18 15.75 -1.34
C SER A 151 -16.03 14.24 -1.36
N THR A 152 -16.33 13.59 -0.24
CA THR A 152 -16.39 12.13 -0.15
C THR A 152 -17.35 11.54 -1.19
N GLY A 153 -17.02 10.37 -1.70
CA GLY A 153 -17.94 9.58 -2.54
C GLY A 153 -18.99 8.80 -1.74
N HIS A 154 -18.92 8.82 -0.41
CA HIS A 154 -19.84 8.17 0.50
C HIS A 154 -20.68 9.20 1.26
N GLY A 155 -21.98 8.97 1.37
CA GLY A 155 -22.89 9.83 2.13
C GLY A 155 -22.55 9.87 3.63
N ASN A 156 -22.79 11.01 4.25
CA ASN A 156 -22.64 11.23 5.68
C ASN A 156 -23.86 10.70 6.45
N GLN A 157 -23.89 10.93 7.78
CA GLN A 157 -24.96 10.45 8.66
C GLN A 157 -26.36 10.89 8.21
N GLU A 158 -26.53 12.15 7.82
CA GLU A 158 -27.83 12.65 7.36
C GLU A 158 -28.24 12.08 6.00
N ASP A 159 -27.30 11.84 5.09
CA ASP A 159 -27.58 11.17 3.81
C ASP A 159 -28.04 9.72 4.03
N MET A 160 -27.35 9.01 4.93
CA MET A 160 -27.73 7.65 5.32
C MET A 160 -29.09 7.60 6.03
N LYS A 161 -29.41 8.61 6.85
CA LYS A 161 -30.72 8.73 7.50
C LYS A 161 -31.82 8.96 6.45
N MET A 162 -31.61 9.91 5.54
CA MET A 162 -32.53 10.18 4.43
C MET A 162 -32.79 8.92 3.59
N MET A 163 -31.75 8.15 3.29
CA MET A 163 -31.87 6.89 2.57
C MET A 163 -32.79 5.90 3.28
N VAL A 164 -32.59 5.66 4.58
CA VAL A 164 -33.44 4.70 5.32
C VAL A 164 -34.85 5.24 5.54
N ASP A 165 -35.02 6.55 5.74
CA ASP A 165 -36.33 7.19 5.87
C ASP A 165 -37.15 7.07 4.58
N PHE A 166 -36.49 7.14 3.41
CA PHE A 166 -37.14 6.95 2.10
C PHE A 166 -37.50 5.48 1.83
N ILE A 167 -36.61 4.55 2.16
CA ILE A 167 -36.81 3.12 1.87
C ILE A 167 -37.76 2.45 2.88
N GLN A 168 -37.76 2.91 4.14
CA GLN A 168 -38.46 2.30 5.27
C GLN A 168 -38.23 0.78 5.40
N PRO A 169 -36.96 0.32 5.44
CA PRO A 169 -36.64 -1.10 5.42
C PRO A 169 -37.09 -1.82 6.71
N LYS A 170 -37.73 -2.98 6.57
CA LYS A 170 -38.08 -3.82 7.72
C LYS A 170 -36.85 -4.42 8.41
N ASN A 171 -35.80 -4.75 7.66
CA ASN A 171 -34.53 -5.29 8.15
C ASN A 171 -33.37 -4.61 7.44
N ILE A 172 -32.28 -4.35 8.15
CA ILE A 172 -31.13 -3.59 7.65
C ILE A 172 -29.84 -4.37 7.93
N MET A 173 -29.01 -4.51 6.92
CA MET A 173 -27.66 -5.07 7.05
C MET A 173 -26.63 -4.00 6.69
N PRO A 174 -25.97 -3.36 7.68
CA PRO A 174 -24.84 -2.49 7.41
C PRO A 174 -23.72 -3.25 6.67
N VAL A 175 -23.38 -2.78 5.47
CA VAL A 175 -22.30 -3.30 4.62
C VAL A 175 -21.24 -2.22 4.35
N HIS A 176 -20.16 -2.58 3.64
CA HIS A 176 -19.09 -1.68 3.19
C HIS A 176 -18.45 -0.82 4.30
N GLY A 177 -17.39 -1.35 4.92
CA GLY A 177 -16.61 -0.66 5.94
C GLY A 177 -16.12 -1.62 7.02
N SER A 178 -15.17 -1.16 7.83
CA SER A 178 -14.71 -1.91 8.99
C SER A 178 -15.88 -2.26 9.92
N LEU A 179 -15.70 -3.30 10.76
CA LEU A 179 -16.70 -3.63 11.78
C LEU A 179 -17.04 -2.42 12.66
N THR A 180 -16.04 -1.59 12.97
CA THR A 180 -16.21 -0.34 13.72
C THR A 180 -17.20 0.60 13.05
N PHE A 181 -17.04 0.90 11.75
CA PHE A 181 -17.98 1.78 11.04
C PHE A 181 -19.40 1.19 10.99
N ARG A 182 -19.50 -0.11 10.71
CA ARG A 182 -20.80 -0.81 10.64
C ARG A 182 -21.50 -0.85 12.00
N TYR A 183 -20.75 -1.00 13.08
CA TYR A 183 -21.25 -0.94 14.45
C TYR A 183 -21.82 0.45 14.79
N PHE A 184 -21.09 1.53 14.48
CA PHE A 184 -21.61 2.88 14.70
C PHE A 184 -22.82 3.19 13.81
N HIS A 185 -22.83 2.70 12.57
CA HIS A 185 -24.02 2.81 11.73
C HIS A 185 -25.22 2.05 12.32
N LYS A 186 -25.03 0.84 12.87
CA LYS A 186 -26.07 0.14 13.65
C LYS A 186 -26.58 0.98 14.81
N LYS A 187 -25.70 1.64 15.58
CA LYS A 187 -26.11 2.54 16.67
C LYS A 187 -26.95 3.71 16.17
N ASN A 188 -26.58 4.30 15.04
CA ASN A 188 -27.36 5.36 14.41
C ASN A 188 -28.76 4.86 13.98
N LEU A 189 -28.85 3.69 13.34
CA LEU A 189 -30.13 3.09 12.94
C LEU A 189 -31.07 2.85 14.14
N ILE A 190 -30.54 2.38 15.27
CA ILE A 190 -31.32 2.22 16.51
C ILE A 190 -31.84 3.57 16.99
N LYS A 191 -30.98 4.60 17.01
CA LYS A 191 -31.36 5.98 17.38
C LYS A 191 -32.42 6.56 16.45
N TRP A 192 -32.42 6.16 15.18
CA TRP A 192 -33.42 6.59 14.18
C TRP A 192 -34.72 5.77 14.22
N GLY A 193 -34.87 4.84 15.18
CA GLY A 193 -36.14 4.15 15.44
C GLY A 193 -36.21 2.72 14.91
N TYR A 194 -35.14 2.18 14.31
CA TYR A 194 -35.12 0.80 13.84
C TYR A 194 -34.89 -0.19 15.00
N PRO A 195 -35.72 -1.24 15.16
CA PRO A 195 -35.53 -2.23 16.20
C PRO A 195 -34.18 -2.95 16.05
N GLU A 196 -33.42 -3.07 17.14
CA GLU A 196 -32.10 -3.70 17.11
C GLU A 196 -32.11 -5.12 16.54
N LYS A 197 -33.17 -5.89 16.83
CA LYS A 197 -33.39 -7.25 16.31
C LYS A 197 -33.49 -7.34 14.78
N ASN A 198 -33.76 -6.22 14.11
CA ASN A 198 -33.88 -6.13 12.66
C ASN A 198 -32.60 -5.58 12.01
N ILE A 199 -31.53 -5.36 12.78
CA ILE A 199 -30.26 -4.82 12.28
C ILE A 199 -29.16 -5.89 12.38
N PHE A 200 -28.67 -6.32 11.22
CA PHE A 200 -27.78 -7.47 11.09
C PHE A 200 -26.33 -7.03 10.87
N LEU A 201 -25.51 -7.14 11.92
CA LEU A 201 -24.06 -7.06 11.77
C LEU A 201 -23.51 -8.41 11.30
N THR A 202 -22.90 -8.42 10.13
CA THR A 202 -22.39 -9.63 9.49
C THR A 202 -20.87 -9.63 9.35
N GLU A 203 -20.27 -10.80 9.19
CA GLU A 203 -18.87 -10.97 8.80
C GLU A 203 -18.83 -11.53 7.37
N ASP A 204 -17.69 -11.41 6.70
CA ASP A 204 -17.51 -12.05 5.40
C ASP A 204 -17.69 -13.58 5.55
N GLY A 205 -18.46 -14.18 4.65
CA GLY A 205 -18.83 -15.60 4.70
C GLY A 205 -19.98 -15.96 5.65
N GLN A 206 -20.56 -15.02 6.39
CA GLN A 206 -21.77 -15.30 7.17
C GLN A 206 -23.02 -15.26 6.28
N THR A 207 -23.81 -16.34 6.27
CA THR A 207 -25.09 -16.40 5.53
C THR A 207 -26.28 -15.95 6.37
N TRP A 208 -27.32 -15.46 5.70
CA TRP A 208 -28.62 -15.11 6.29
C TRP A 208 -29.73 -15.74 5.45
N LEU A 209 -30.62 -16.48 6.11
CA LEU A 209 -31.68 -17.25 5.48
C LEU A 209 -33.02 -16.57 5.71
N TYR A 210 -33.75 -16.29 4.63
CA TYR A 210 -35.12 -15.78 4.70
C TYR A 210 -36.11 -16.91 4.43
N ASN A 211 -37.08 -17.08 5.31
CA ASN A 211 -38.11 -18.13 5.20
C ASN A 211 -39.50 -17.61 4.80
N GLY A 212 -39.60 -16.38 4.30
CA GLY A 212 -40.88 -15.72 4.00
C GLY A 212 -41.48 -14.90 5.15
N HIS A 213 -41.02 -15.11 6.39
CA HIS A 213 -41.51 -14.36 7.55
C HIS A 213 -40.40 -13.62 8.30
N TYR A 214 -39.29 -14.30 8.58
CA TYR A 214 -38.18 -13.76 9.35
C TYR A 214 -36.82 -14.16 8.74
N TRP A 215 -35.81 -13.37 9.07
CA TRP A 215 -34.42 -13.63 8.71
C TRP A 215 -33.73 -14.36 9.86
N ASN A 216 -33.04 -15.45 9.54
CA ASN A 216 -32.23 -16.20 10.50
C ASN A 216 -30.76 -16.15 10.10
N ARG A 217 -29.89 -16.14 11.09
CA ARG A 217 -28.46 -16.35 10.88
C ARG A 217 -28.24 -17.80 10.43
N GLY A 218 -27.75 -17.98 9.21
CA GLY A 218 -27.44 -19.30 8.66
C GLY A 218 -26.04 -19.79 9.04
N GLY A 219 -25.62 -20.89 8.42
CA GLY A 219 -24.25 -21.41 8.54
C GLY A 219 -23.21 -20.46 7.94
N LYS A 220 -21.95 -20.59 8.35
CA LYS A 220 -20.83 -19.90 7.68
C LYS A 220 -20.44 -20.65 6.42
N ILE A 221 -20.14 -19.92 5.36
CA ILE A 221 -19.48 -20.43 4.16
C ILE A 221 -18.01 -20.02 4.18
N GLU A 222 -17.17 -20.75 3.43
CA GLU A 222 -15.77 -20.39 3.32
C GLU A 222 -15.62 -19.04 2.61
N SER A 223 -14.96 -18.10 3.30
CA SER A 223 -14.62 -16.78 2.78
C SER A 223 -13.22 -16.45 3.25
N LYS A 224 -12.30 -16.32 2.30
CA LYS A 224 -10.89 -16.01 2.55
C LYS A 224 -10.37 -15.07 1.47
N PRO A 225 -9.50 -14.11 1.82
CA PRO A 225 -8.84 -13.30 0.81
C PRO A 225 -7.93 -14.20 -0.05
N ILE A 226 -7.99 -14.01 -1.37
CA ILE A 226 -7.06 -14.62 -2.31
C ILE A 226 -6.05 -13.54 -2.70
N LEU A 227 -4.78 -13.79 -2.42
CA LEU A 227 -3.70 -12.86 -2.73
C LEU A 227 -3.22 -13.06 -4.16
N ILE A 228 -2.87 -11.96 -4.82
CA ILE A 228 -2.37 -11.92 -6.20
C ILE A 228 -1.04 -11.17 -6.20
N ASP A 229 0.01 -11.79 -6.74
CA ASP A 229 1.34 -11.17 -6.90
C ASP A 229 1.90 -11.50 -8.28
N GLY A 230 2.06 -10.47 -9.11
CA GLY A 230 2.41 -10.64 -10.51
C GLY A 230 1.36 -11.46 -11.25
N LEU A 231 1.78 -12.62 -11.77
CA LEU A 231 0.91 -13.57 -12.47
C LEU A 231 0.38 -14.68 -11.55
N GLY A 232 0.88 -14.76 -10.31
CA GLY A 232 0.48 -15.73 -9.31
C GLY A 232 -0.87 -15.38 -8.70
N VAL A 233 -1.80 -16.35 -8.68
CA VAL A 233 -3.11 -16.23 -8.05
C VAL A 233 -3.22 -17.32 -6.98
N GLY A 234 -3.26 -16.92 -5.71
CA GLY A 234 -3.40 -17.85 -4.57
C GLY A 234 -2.17 -18.74 -4.30
N ASP A 235 -1.06 -18.53 -5.00
CA ASP A 235 0.24 -19.20 -4.81
C ASP A 235 1.04 -18.65 -3.62
N ILE A 236 0.68 -17.44 -3.15
CA ILE A 236 1.19 -16.88 -1.91
C ILE A 236 0.31 -17.35 -0.75
N GLY A 237 0.77 -18.40 -0.07
CA GLY A 237 0.22 -18.79 1.22
C GLY A 237 0.65 -17.86 2.35
N ASP A 238 -0.06 -17.92 3.48
CA ASP A 238 0.25 -17.17 4.71
C ASP A 238 1.71 -17.34 5.18
N ILE A 239 2.32 -18.49 4.88
CA ILE A 239 3.72 -18.79 5.20
C ILE A 239 4.68 -17.86 4.44
N VAL A 240 4.44 -17.65 3.14
CA VAL A 240 5.30 -16.79 2.31
C VAL A 240 5.22 -15.34 2.79
N LEU A 241 4.03 -14.87 3.19
CA LEU A 241 3.86 -13.53 3.76
C LEU A 241 4.59 -13.39 5.11
N LYS A 242 4.49 -14.42 5.96
CA LYS A 242 5.19 -14.45 7.25
C LYS A 242 6.71 -14.37 7.06
N ASP A 243 7.26 -15.13 6.12
CA ASP A 243 8.68 -15.09 5.78
C ASP A 243 9.08 -13.71 5.24
N ARG A 244 8.29 -13.13 4.32
CA ARG A 244 8.53 -11.76 3.80
C ARG A 244 8.54 -10.73 4.93
N LYS A 245 7.59 -10.82 5.87
CA LYS A 245 7.52 -9.92 7.03
C LYS A 245 8.78 -10.06 7.89
N GLN A 246 9.14 -11.27 8.27
CA GLN A 246 10.32 -11.53 9.10
C GLN A 246 11.62 -11.07 8.42
N LEU A 247 11.76 -11.30 7.11
CA LEU A 247 12.90 -10.78 6.33
C LEU A 247 12.93 -9.26 6.29
N SER A 248 11.79 -8.59 6.19
CA SER A 248 11.70 -7.13 6.15
C SER A 248 12.03 -6.47 7.49
N GLU A 249 11.68 -7.11 8.61
CA GLU A 249 11.87 -6.58 9.96
C GLU A 249 13.24 -6.94 10.54
N PHE A 250 13.69 -8.19 10.34
CA PHE A 250 14.87 -8.73 11.03
C PHE A 250 16.00 -9.18 10.11
N GLY A 251 15.76 -9.26 8.80
CA GLY A 251 16.74 -9.73 7.81
C GLY A 251 16.99 -11.24 7.87
N MET A 252 18.08 -11.68 7.24
CA MET A 252 18.53 -13.07 7.23
C MET A 252 20.01 -13.21 7.56
N PHE A 253 20.35 -14.37 8.11
CA PHE A 253 21.70 -14.80 8.39
C PHE A 253 21.88 -16.26 7.96
N ALA A 254 22.75 -16.51 6.99
CA ALA A 254 23.03 -17.87 6.52
C ALA A 254 24.45 -18.31 6.89
N VAL A 255 24.58 -19.58 7.28
CA VAL A 255 25.84 -20.24 7.59
C VAL A 255 26.02 -21.40 6.63
N VAL A 256 27.14 -21.43 5.93
CA VAL A 256 27.52 -22.54 5.06
C VAL A 256 28.69 -23.30 5.67
N LEU A 257 28.49 -24.60 5.88
CA LEU A 257 29.47 -25.53 6.43
C LEU A 257 29.79 -26.60 5.39
N ASN A 258 31.08 -26.84 5.14
CA ASN A 258 31.50 -27.96 4.32
C ASN A 258 31.85 -29.13 5.23
N LEU A 259 31.25 -30.30 5.03
CA LEU A 259 31.58 -31.52 5.75
C LEU A 259 32.30 -32.51 4.83
N SER A 260 33.31 -33.17 5.37
CA SER A 260 33.97 -34.27 4.67
C SER A 260 33.02 -35.45 4.50
N SER A 261 32.88 -35.94 3.26
CA SER A 261 32.11 -37.16 2.98
C SER A 261 32.67 -38.39 3.68
N LYS A 262 34.00 -38.42 3.96
CA LYS A 262 34.69 -39.57 4.55
C LYS A 262 34.51 -39.66 6.07
N ASN A 263 34.66 -38.55 6.79
CA ASN A 263 34.71 -38.54 8.25
C ASN A 263 33.72 -37.56 8.91
N LYS A 264 32.89 -36.87 8.12
CA LYS A 264 31.85 -35.93 8.57
C LYS A 264 32.37 -34.78 9.45
N LYS A 265 33.68 -34.49 9.39
CA LYS A 265 34.31 -33.33 10.02
C LYS A 265 34.15 -32.08 9.17
N ILE A 266 34.09 -30.92 9.83
CA ILE A 266 34.08 -29.62 9.16
C ILE A 266 35.41 -29.43 8.40
N ILE A 267 35.29 -29.03 7.13
CA ILE A 267 36.41 -28.66 6.27
C ILE A 267 36.48 -27.13 6.19
N GLY A 268 37.57 -26.57 6.73
CA GLY A 268 37.81 -25.13 6.71
C GLY A 268 36.92 -24.35 7.69
N LYS A 269 36.78 -23.04 7.46
CA LYS A 269 35.99 -22.15 8.32
C LYS A 269 34.54 -22.05 7.84
N PRO A 270 33.55 -21.92 8.75
CA PRO A 270 32.19 -21.55 8.39
C PRO A 270 32.15 -20.27 7.56
N LYS A 271 31.32 -20.26 6.51
CA LYS A 271 31.05 -19.04 5.73
C LYS A 271 29.75 -18.41 6.19
N PHE A 272 29.80 -17.12 6.52
CA PHE A 272 28.65 -16.35 6.96
C PHE A 272 28.16 -15.43 5.86
N LEU A 273 26.84 -15.38 5.66
CA LEU A 273 26.15 -14.46 4.78
C LEU A 273 25.08 -13.70 5.56
N SER A 274 25.01 -12.39 5.40
CA SER A 274 24.00 -11.54 6.04
C SER A 274 23.34 -10.64 5.00
N ARG A 275 22.02 -10.48 5.09
CA ARG A 275 21.24 -9.50 4.32
C ARG A 275 20.21 -8.87 5.25
N GLY A 276 20.18 -7.54 5.33
CA GLY A 276 19.24 -6.80 6.18
C GLY A 276 19.42 -6.97 7.69
N PHE A 277 20.39 -7.76 8.15
CA PHE A 277 20.61 -8.03 9.58
C PHE A 277 21.86 -7.31 10.14
N ILE A 278 23.06 -7.74 9.77
CA ILE A 278 24.33 -7.13 10.22
C ILE A 278 25.30 -6.82 9.08
N TYR A 279 26.14 -5.81 9.28
CA TYR A 279 27.27 -5.53 8.40
C TYR A 279 28.48 -6.38 8.79
N LEU A 280 28.76 -7.45 8.04
CA LEU A 280 29.76 -8.46 8.40
C LEU A 280 31.15 -7.89 8.71
N LYS A 281 31.61 -6.89 7.97
CA LYS A 281 32.94 -6.27 8.18
C LYS A 281 33.06 -5.55 9.53
N GLY A 282 31.95 -5.20 10.17
CA GLY A 282 31.92 -4.56 11.49
C GLY A 282 31.64 -5.51 12.65
N SER A 283 31.37 -6.79 12.40
CA SER A 283 30.80 -7.72 13.40
C SER A 283 31.75 -8.87 13.79
N HIS A 284 33.06 -8.63 13.80
CA HIS A 284 34.08 -9.67 14.02
C HIS A 284 33.91 -10.45 15.33
N GLU A 285 33.58 -9.78 16.44
CA GLU A 285 33.39 -10.43 17.74
C GLU A 285 32.22 -11.42 17.73
N LEU A 286 31.07 -10.99 17.22
CA LEU A 286 29.89 -11.83 17.06
C LEU A 286 30.20 -13.03 16.15
N LEU A 287 30.85 -12.80 15.00
CA LEU A 287 31.18 -13.89 14.07
C LEU A 287 32.12 -14.93 14.71
N LYS A 288 33.08 -14.49 15.53
CA LYS A 288 33.99 -15.38 16.26
C LYS A 288 33.24 -16.20 17.32
N GLU A 289 32.30 -15.60 18.03
CA GLU A 289 31.46 -16.32 18.99
C GLU A 289 30.57 -17.36 18.31
N LEU A 290 29.96 -17.01 17.18
CA LEU A 290 29.17 -17.94 16.37
C LEU A 290 30.03 -19.07 15.81
N GLU A 291 31.26 -18.78 15.36
CA GLU A 291 32.23 -19.79 14.92
C GLU A 291 32.54 -20.80 16.04
N ASN A 292 32.81 -20.33 17.26
CA ASN A 292 33.04 -21.20 18.42
C ASN A 292 31.84 -22.10 18.71
N VAL A 293 30.63 -21.53 18.71
CA VAL A 293 29.38 -22.27 18.93
C VAL A 293 29.17 -23.34 17.86
N ILE A 294 29.47 -23.04 16.59
CA ILE A 294 29.39 -24.03 15.50
C ILE A 294 30.32 -25.21 15.75
N PHE A 295 31.58 -24.94 16.10
CA PHE A 295 32.56 -26.00 16.36
C PHE A 295 32.21 -26.83 17.59
N ASP A 296 31.69 -26.22 18.66
CA ASP A 296 31.26 -26.93 19.86
C ASP A 296 30.04 -27.82 19.59
N VAL A 297 29.03 -27.29 18.89
CA VAL A 297 27.84 -28.04 18.49
C VAL A 297 28.20 -29.21 17.58
N HIS A 298 29.10 -29.00 16.61
CA HIS A 298 29.58 -30.03 15.70
C HIS A 298 30.36 -31.12 16.44
N ARG A 299 31.30 -30.76 17.32
CA ARG A 299 32.10 -31.71 18.12
C ARG A 299 31.21 -32.62 18.97
N ASP A 300 30.19 -32.04 19.61
CA ASP A 300 29.22 -32.82 20.37
C ASP A 300 28.38 -33.75 19.50
N TRP A 301 27.92 -33.26 18.35
CA TRP A 301 27.17 -34.05 17.38
C TRP A 301 28.01 -35.20 16.81
N GLU A 302 29.28 -34.96 16.46
CA GLU A 302 30.22 -35.98 15.97
C GLU A 302 30.39 -37.09 17.00
N ARG A 303 30.69 -36.72 18.25
CA ARG A 303 30.86 -37.68 19.37
C ARG A 303 29.61 -38.55 19.58
N MET A 304 28.43 -37.95 19.56
CA MET A 304 27.16 -38.71 19.70
C MET A 304 26.87 -39.58 18.48
N SER A 305 27.15 -39.08 17.28
CA SER A 305 26.92 -39.80 16.02
C SER A 305 27.83 -41.02 15.90
N GLN A 306 29.11 -40.90 16.33
CA GLN A 306 30.05 -42.02 16.41
C GLN A 306 29.58 -43.10 17.38
N LYS A 307 29.13 -42.72 18.59
CA LYS A 307 28.57 -43.67 19.57
C LYS A 307 27.35 -44.41 19.03
N ARG A 308 26.50 -43.74 18.26
CA ARG A 308 25.29 -44.30 17.64
C ARG A 308 25.54 -44.98 16.29
N LYS A 309 26.77 -44.91 15.75
CA LYS A 309 27.15 -45.32 14.39
C LYS A 309 26.23 -44.77 13.29
N ARG A 310 25.67 -43.56 13.50
CA ARG A 310 24.74 -42.92 12.56
C ARG A 310 24.94 -41.40 12.59
N PHE A 311 25.17 -40.82 11.42
CA PHE A 311 25.34 -39.38 11.24
C PHE A 311 24.06 -38.78 10.64
N GLU A 312 23.31 -38.05 11.47
CA GLU A 312 22.07 -37.38 11.06
C GLU A 312 22.31 -35.88 10.87
N GLU A 313 22.61 -35.46 9.63
CA GLU A 313 22.94 -34.06 9.30
C GLU A 313 21.77 -33.11 9.57
N LYS A 314 20.52 -33.55 9.35
CA LYS A 314 19.32 -32.75 9.69
C LYS A 314 19.27 -32.39 11.18
N ALA A 315 19.73 -33.28 12.06
CA ALA A 315 19.79 -33.02 13.50
C ALA A 315 20.88 -31.99 13.85
N LEU A 316 22.01 -32.02 13.13
CA LEU A 316 23.06 -31.01 13.25
C LEU A 316 22.55 -29.63 12.82
N VAL A 317 21.92 -29.53 11.64
CA VAL A 317 21.33 -28.29 11.11
C VAL A 317 20.35 -27.67 12.12
N LYS A 318 19.37 -28.45 12.60
CA LYS A 318 18.37 -27.96 13.56
C LYS A 318 18.99 -27.50 14.89
N LYS A 319 20.03 -28.20 15.37
CA LYS A 319 20.74 -27.80 16.60
C LYS A 319 21.52 -26.51 16.38
N LEU A 320 22.21 -26.37 15.25
CA LEU A 320 22.94 -25.16 14.90
C LEU A 320 22.01 -23.96 14.77
N GLU A 321 20.90 -24.07 14.04
CA GLU A 321 19.90 -23.01 13.91
C GLU A 321 19.43 -22.50 15.29
N ARG A 322 19.11 -23.42 16.21
CA ARG A 322 18.67 -23.07 17.57
C ARG A 322 19.76 -22.37 18.39
N GLU A 323 20.98 -22.92 18.43
CA GLU A 323 22.05 -22.35 19.25
C GLU A 323 22.52 -21.00 18.69
N LEU A 324 22.62 -20.87 17.36
CA LEU A 324 22.94 -19.62 16.69
C LEU A 324 21.86 -18.57 16.94
N SER A 325 20.57 -18.95 16.86
CA SER A 325 19.45 -18.06 17.18
C SER A 325 19.56 -17.49 18.59
N ARG A 326 19.87 -18.34 19.57
CA ARG A 326 20.01 -17.92 20.97
C ARG A 326 21.14 -16.91 21.15
N VAL A 327 22.30 -17.15 20.53
CA VAL A 327 23.46 -16.26 20.64
C VAL A 327 23.21 -14.94 19.93
N ILE A 328 22.65 -15.00 18.72
CA ILE A 328 22.28 -13.82 17.94
C ILE A 328 21.28 -12.96 18.70
N TYR A 329 20.22 -13.56 19.24
CA TYR A 329 19.23 -12.82 20.02
C TYR A 329 19.85 -12.19 21.27
N LYS A 330 20.64 -12.95 22.04
CA LYS A 330 21.31 -12.44 23.25
C LYS A 330 22.23 -11.23 22.97
N LYS A 331 22.88 -11.19 21.81
CA LYS A 331 23.82 -10.13 21.45
C LYS A 331 23.19 -8.95 20.71
N THR A 332 22.03 -9.15 20.08
CA THR A 332 21.48 -8.17 19.14
C THR A 332 20.01 -7.84 19.34
N GLU A 333 19.31 -8.57 20.22
CA GLU A 333 17.86 -8.49 20.47
C GLU A 333 17.01 -8.59 19.19
N ARG A 334 17.55 -9.27 18.18
CA ARG A 334 16.94 -9.45 16.87
C ARG A 334 16.88 -10.93 16.51
N GLU A 335 15.86 -11.30 15.74
CA GLU A 335 15.57 -12.68 15.35
C GLU A 335 15.57 -12.83 13.82
N PRO A 336 16.74 -12.70 13.16
CA PRO A 336 16.82 -12.89 11.71
C PRO A 336 16.42 -14.32 11.33
N ILE A 337 15.99 -14.52 10.09
CA ILE A 337 15.87 -15.88 9.56
C ILE A 337 17.26 -16.51 9.49
N ILE A 338 17.47 -17.60 10.22
CA ILE A 338 18.73 -18.34 10.23
C ILE A 338 18.62 -19.55 9.31
N LEU A 339 19.54 -19.65 8.35
CA LEU A 339 19.63 -20.78 7.43
C LEU A 339 21.00 -21.45 7.56
N VAL A 340 21.02 -22.74 7.89
CA VAL A 340 22.26 -23.51 7.94
C VAL A 340 22.31 -24.50 6.78
N ALA A 341 23.24 -24.28 5.86
CA ALA A 341 23.51 -25.17 4.75
C ALA A 341 24.75 -26.01 5.05
N VAL A 342 24.60 -27.34 4.92
CA VAL A 342 25.69 -28.31 5.03
C VAL A 342 25.94 -28.87 3.64
N ILE A 343 27.18 -28.78 3.17
CA ILE A 343 27.64 -29.21 1.84
C ILE A 343 28.63 -30.37 1.98
#